data_AF-A0A6B3F7Z0-F1
#
_entry.id   AF-A0A6B3F7Z0-F1
#
_cell.length_a   1.000
_cell.length_b   1.000
_cell.length_c   1.000
_cell.angle_alpha   90.00
_cell.angle_beta   90.00
_cell.angle_gamma   90.00
#
_symmetry.space_group_name_H-M   'P 1'
#
loop_
_entity.id
_entity.type
_entity.pdbx_description
1 polymer ?
#
loop_
_entity_poly.entity_id
_entity_poly.type
_entity_poly.pdbx_seq_one_letter_code
_entity_poly.pdbx_strand_id
1 'polypeptide(L)' 'AIRDTQDYLRRCVDAAAHIGAPVVAGPVYAAVGRTWRMDETERTAAYEQWRTNLAPVLAHAAAAGVRIAVEPLNRYETSF' A
#
# COMPACT_ATOMS: atom_id res chain seq x y z
N ALA A 1 -12.75 1.71 6.64
CA ALA A 1 -11.73 0.75 6.17
C ALA A 1 -10.86 1.33 5.05
N ILE A 2 -11.33 1.41 3.79
CA ILE A 2 -10.49 1.88 2.67
C ILE A 2 -9.99 3.33 2.88
N ARG A 3 -10.91 4.25 3.19
CA ARG A 3 -10.59 5.67 3.43
C ARG A 3 -9.58 5.83 4.57
N ASP A 4 -9.74 5.06 5.66
CA ASP A 4 -8.83 5.13 6.80
C ASP A 4 -7.43 4.63 6.45
N THR A 5 -7.31 3.56 5.65
CA THR A 5 -6.03 3.09 5.11
C THR A 5 -5.38 4.12 4.18
N GLN A 6 -6.16 4.76 3.30
CA GLN A 6 -5.65 5.82 2.44
C GLN A 6 -5.15 7.01 3.26
N ASP A 7 -5.92 7.45 4.26
CA ASP A 7 -5.55 8.56 5.14
C ASP A 7 -4.29 8.22 5.97
N TYR A 8 -4.16 6.98 6.43
CA TYR A 8 -2.94 6.49 7.09
C TYR A 8 -1.72 6.59 6.16
N LEU A 9 -1.82 6.09 4.93
CA LEU A 9 -0.70 6.13 3.98
C LEU A 9 -0.33 7.57 3.58
N ARG A 10 -1.32 8.46 3.42
CA ARG A 10 -1.05 9.89 3.18
C ARG A 10 -0.30 10.54 4.35
N ARG A 11 -0.67 10.23 5.59
CA ARG A 11 0.07 10.72 6.77
C ARG A 11 1.52 10.20 6.80
N CYS A 12 1.76 8.96 6.38
CA CYS A 12 3.13 8.46 6.23
C CYS A 12 3.91 9.23 5.17
N VAL A 13 3.28 9.55 4.03
CA VAL A 13 3.87 10.40 2.98
C VAL A 13 4.17 11.80 3.51
N ASP A 14 3.24 12.42 4.23
CA ASP A 14 3.41 13.75 4.81
C ASP A 14 4.57 13.77 5.81
N ALA A 15 4.67 12.75 6.65
CA ALA A 15 5.78 12.59 7.59
C ALA A 15 7.11 12.43 6.85
N ALA A 16 7.16 11.60 5.80
CA ALA A 16 8.35 11.41 4.98
C ALA A 16 8.80 12.72 4.30
N ALA A 17 7.86 13.45 3.70
CA ALA A 17 8.13 14.75 3.09
C ALA A 17 8.65 15.76 4.13
N HIS A 18 8.06 15.80 5.33
CA HIS A 18 8.47 16.70 6.41
C HIS A 18 9.93 16.47 6.87
N ILE A 19 10.39 15.22 6.90
CA ILE A 19 11.76 14.87 7.30
C ILE A 19 12.74 14.77 6.12
N GLY A 20 12.29 15.05 4.88
CA GLY A 20 13.10 14.95 3.67
C GLY A 20 13.40 13.51 3.22
N ALA A 21 12.62 12.52 3.67
CA ALA A 21 12.76 11.13 3.26
C ALA A 21 12.10 10.92 1.87
N PRO A 22 12.83 10.37 0.89
CA PRO A 22 12.32 10.24 -0.48
C PRO A 22 11.42 9.01 -0.70
N VAL A 23 11.29 8.14 0.31
CA VAL A 23 10.59 6.85 0.19
C VAL A 23 9.83 6.51 1.46
N VAL A 24 8.61 6.01 1.30
CA VAL A 24 7.88 5.20 2.29
C VAL A 24 7.84 3.77 1.77
N ALA A 25 8.39 2.82 2.53
CA ALA A 25 8.44 1.40 2.15
C ALA A 25 7.65 0.55 3.14
N GLY A 26 7.04 -0.53 2.65
CA GLY A 26 6.39 -1.52 3.50
C GLY A 26 5.24 -2.28 2.83
N PRO A 27 4.48 -3.07 3.59
CA PRO A 27 3.32 -3.80 3.11
C PRO A 27 2.12 -2.85 2.94
N VAL A 28 2.07 -2.17 1.81
CA VAL A 28 1.03 -1.18 1.46
C VAL A 28 -0.19 -1.79 0.76
N TYR A 29 -0.30 -3.12 0.73
CA TYR A 29 -1.36 -3.87 0.04
C TYR A 29 -2.32 -4.62 0.97
N ALA A 30 -1.89 -4.95 2.19
CA ALA A 30 -2.70 -5.64 3.18
C ALA A 30 -2.09 -5.46 4.58
N ALA A 31 -2.89 -5.70 5.62
CA ALA A 31 -2.35 -5.84 6.96
C ALA A 31 -1.44 -7.07 7.04
N VAL A 32 -0.28 -6.94 7.70
CA VAL A 32 0.64 -8.05 7.94
C VAL A 32 -0.07 -9.17 8.71
N GLY A 33 0.18 -10.41 8.31
CA GLY A 33 -0.44 -11.61 8.87
C GLY A 33 -1.81 -11.95 8.28
N ARG A 34 -2.37 -11.08 7.42
CA ARG A 34 -3.58 -11.41 6.67
C ARG A 34 -3.22 -12.43 5.58
N THR A 35 -3.48 -13.70 5.88
CA THR A 35 -3.23 -14.83 4.98
C THR A 35 -4.51 -15.59 4.68
N TRP A 36 -4.74 -15.92 3.42
CA TRP A 36 -5.86 -16.75 2.98
C TRP A 36 -5.54 -17.41 1.64
N ARG A 37 -6.19 -18.53 1.37
CA ARG A 37 -6.09 -19.17 0.05
C ARG A 37 -6.93 -18.37 -0.92
N MET A 38 -6.30 -17.97 -2.03
CA MET A 38 -6.98 -17.35 -3.16
C MET A 38 -6.88 -18.28 -4.36
N ASP A 39 -7.97 -18.43 -5.09
CA ASP A 39 -7.90 -18.85 -6.48
C ASP A 39 -7.37 -17.71 -7.39
N GLU A 40 -7.23 -17.98 -8.69
CA GLU A 40 -6.71 -17.02 -9.65
C GLU A 40 -7.64 -15.81 -9.86
N THR A 41 -8.95 -16.02 -9.76
CA THR A 41 -9.96 -14.97 -9.92
C THR A 41 -9.93 -14.02 -8.72
N GLU A 42 -9.91 -14.58 -7.51
CA GLU A 42 -9.82 -13.83 -6.26
C GLU A 42 -8.52 -13.01 -6.20
N ARG A 43 -7.40 -13.58 -6.65
CA ARG A 43 -6.12 -12.86 -6.72
C ARG A 43 -6.17 -11.67 -7.66
N THR A 44 -6.72 -11.87 -8.86
CA THR A 44 -6.88 -10.81 -9.85
C THR A 44 -7.76 -9.68 -9.31
N ALA A 45 -8.90 -10.03 -8.72
CA ALA A 45 -9.81 -9.07 -8.10
C ALA A 45 -9.15 -8.29 -6.95
N ALA A 46 -8.35 -8.96 -6.11
CA ALA A 46 -7.61 -8.31 -5.04
C ALA A 46 -6.60 -7.27 -5.58
N TYR A 47 -5.89 -7.60 -6.67
CA TYR A 47 -4.95 -6.67 -7.31
C TYR A 47 -5.65 -5.46 -7.95
N GLU A 48 -6.78 -5.68 -8.61
CA GLU A 48 -7.59 -4.59 -9.17
C GLU A 48 -8.13 -3.66 -8.09
N GLN A 49 -8.66 -4.23 -7.00
CA GLN A 49 -9.13 -3.48 -5.85
C GLN A 49 -7.98 -2.67 -5.24
N TRP A 50 -6.81 -3.28 -5.05
CA TRP A 50 -5.65 -2.60 -4.47
C TRP A 50 -5.18 -1.44 -5.36
N ARG A 51 -5.00 -1.66 -6.66
CA ARG A 51 -4.56 -0.61 -7.61
C ARG A 51 -5.53 0.57 -7.64
N THR A 52 -6.84 0.28 -7.73
CA THR A 52 -7.90 1.30 -7.74
C THR A 52 -7.84 2.17 -6.48
N ASN A 53 -7.72 1.54 -5.32
CA ASN A 53 -7.77 2.25 -4.05
C ASN A 53 -6.43 2.89 -3.67
N LEU A 54 -5.30 2.45 -4.22
CA LEU A 54 -4.00 3.05 -3.97
C LEU A 54 -3.75 4.29 -4.85
N ALA A 55 -4.35 4.38 -6.04
CA ALA A 55 -4.19 5.50 -6.97
C ALA A 55 -4.24 6.92 -6.34
N PRO A 56 -5.23 7.28 -5.50
CA PRO A 56 -5.26 8.62 -4.88
C PRO A 56 -4.15 8.85 -3.85
N VAL A 57 -3.58 7.80 -3.28
CA VAL A 57 -2.40 7.90 -2.40
C VAL A 57 -1.14 8.12 -3.24
N LEU A 58 -1.01 7.43 -4.37
CA LEU A 58 0.12 7.62 -5.30
C LEU A 58 0.15 9.04 -5.88
N ALA A 59 -1.01 9.61 -6.21
CA ALA A 59 -1.11 11.00 -6.66
C ALA A 59 -0.59 11.99 -5.59
N HIS A 60 -0.97 11.77 -4.32
CA HIS A 60 -0.48 12.56 -3.18
C HIS A 60 1.04 12.41 -2.98
N ALA A 61 1.53 11.17 -3.02
CA ALA A 61 2.97 10.87 -2.90
C ALA A 61 3.79 11.52 -4.01
N ALA A 62 3.32 11.46 -5.26
CA ALA A 62 3.95 12.11 -6.39
C ALA A 62 4.01 13.63 -6.23
N ALA A 63 2.92 14.27 -5.79
CA ALA A 63 2.90 15.71 -5.51
C ALA A 63 3.87 16.12 -4.39
N ALA A 64 4.08 15.25 -3.41
CA ALA A 64 5.03 15.45 -2.31
C ALA A 64 6.49 15.08 -2.65
N GLY A 65 6.77 14.54 -3.85
CA GLY A 65 8.09 14.05 -4.23
C GLY A 65 8.54 12.78 -3.49
N VAL A 66 7.60 12.03 -2.90
CA VAL A 66 7.85 10.81 -2.12
C VAL A 66 7.42 9.59 -2.94
N ARG A 67 8.25 8.53 -2.95
CA ARG A 67 7.92 7.25 -3.58
C ARG A 67 7.31 6.29 -2.56
N ILE A 68 6.31 5.52 -2.99
CA ILE A 68 5.81 4.37 -2.24
C ILE A 68 6.47 3.11 -2.78
N ALA A 69 7.19 2.38 -1.93
CA ALA A 69 7.86 1.12 -2.26
C ALA A 69 7.09 -0.06 -1.68
N VAL A 70 6.72 -1.01 -2.54
CA VAL A 70 5.95 -2.20 -2.18
C VAL A 70 6.91 -3.28 -1.67
N GLU A 71 6.75 -3.67 -0.41
CA GLU A 71 7.59 -4.71 0.20
C GLU A 71 7.03 -6.11 -0.10
N PRO A 72 7.79 -7.00 -0.76
CA PRO A 72 7.42 -8.40 -0.86
C PRO A 72 7.60 -9.09 0.49
N LEU A 73 6.54 -9.72 0.99
CA LEU A 73 6.58 -10.50 2.22
C LEU A 73 6.46 -12.00 1.93
N ASN A 74 6.92 -12.82 2.87
CA ASN A 74 6.78 -14.27 2.74
C ASN A 74 5.34 -14.73 2.99
N ARG A 75 5.05 -15.99 2.62
CA ARG A 75 3.71 -16.60 2.69
C ARG A 75 3.07 -16.66 4.08
N TYR A 76 3.83 -16.42 5.15
CA TYR A 76 3.29 -16.40 6.52
C TYR A 76 2.78 -15.01 6.93
N GLU A 77 3.15 -13.99 6.16
CA GLU A 77 2.87 -12.59 6.46
C GLU A 77 1.90 -11.96 5.45
N THR A 78 1.76 -12.56 4.25
CA THR A 78 0.78 -12.16 3.24
C THR A 78 0.40 -13.33 2.33
N SER A 79 -0.69 -13.18 1.59
CA SER A 79 -1.09 -14.10 0.50
C SER A 79 -1.02 -13.48 -0.88
N PHE A 80 -0.28 -12.38 -1.00
CA PHE A 80 0.10 -11.74 -2.26
C PHE A 80 0.65 -12.77 -3.25
#